data_AF-A0A1Y1ZV62-F1
#
_entry.id   AF-A0A1Y1ZV62-F1
#
_cell.length_a   1.000
_cell.length_b   1.000
_cell.length_c   1.000
_cell.angle_alpha   90.00
_cell.angle_beta   90.00
_cell.angle_gamma   90.00
#
_symmetry.space_group_name_H-M   'P 1'
#
loop_
_entity.id
_entity.type
_entity.pdbx_description
1 polymer ?
#
loop_
_entity_poly.entity_id
_entity_poly.type
_entity_poly.pdbx_seq_one_letter_code
_entity_poly.pdbx_strand_id
1 'polypeptide(L)'
;MASNAEDILTQLPSPPLSPSKLCKEVDEVNLYNNKFDFYNDEASENERFFEEFLNSEKFIYSDDELMKIEALIGCPIKNQYQPSREDILRNKYMDILKNGIEINGEMKSYSEAVETLHRVGSTIFNKRTDDAVILHVFESGNNHFQEFRIHPKYLSLQSFTFFRLFEEIKENNIGGIIEIEVSSLKIFSSVLYYLYTGIKTEIFERSKSNEFNYNNFMEMLTYLEINMELF
;
A
#
# COMPACT_ATOMS: atom_id res chain seq x y z
N MET A 1 -5.94 -34.29 77.39
CA MET A 1 -6.22 -35.33 76.38
C MET A 1 -7.13 -34.72 75.32
N ALA A 2 -6.57 -34.60 74.11
CA ALA A 2 -7.17 -34.42 72.78
C ALA A 2 -8.46 -33.59 72.62
N SER A 3 -8.33 -32.41 71.99
CA SER A 3 -9.38 -31.80 71.16
C SER A 3 -8.82 -31.49 69.78
N ASN A 4 -9.46 -32.04 68.75
CA ASN A 4 -9.11 -31.97 67.34
C ASN A 4 -9.24 -30.55 66.77
N ALA A 5 -8.25 -30.15 65.97
CA ALA A 5 -8.41 -29.12 64.95
C ALA A 5 -8.15 -29.78 63.60
N GLU A 6 -9.21 -29.94 62.81
CA GLU A 6 -9.15 -30.39 61.42
C GLU A 6 -8.77 -29.20 60.54
N ASP A 7 -7.56 -29.22 59.98
CA ASP A 7 -7.20 -28.34 58.87
C ASP A 7 -7.84 -28.88 57.58
N ILE A 8 -8.88 -28.19 57.11
CA ILE A 8 -9.50 -28.43 55.80
C ILE A 8 -8.58 -27.81 54.74
N LEU A 9 -7.74 -28.64 54.13
CA LEU A 9 -7.05 -28.28 52.88
C LEU A 9 -8.04 -28.33 51.71
N THR A 10 -8.58 -27.19 51.32
CA THR A 10 -9.30 -27.03 50.05
C THR A 10 -8.34 -27.18 48.88
N GLN A 11 -8.32 -28.36 48.26
CA GLN A 11 -7.67 -28.54 46.95
C GLN A 11 -8.38 -27.66 45.92
N LEU A 12 -7.64 -26.73 45.31
CA LEU A 12 -8.10 -26.01 44.12
C LEU A 12 -8.29 -26.99 42.96
N PRO A 13 -9.30 -26.81 42.10
CA PRO A 13 -9.45 -27.64 40.90
C PRO A 13 -8.22 -27.47 39.99
N SER A 14 -7.79 -28.57 39.39
CA SER A 14 -6.69 -28.57 38.43
C SER A 14 -6.99 -27.60 37.27
N PRO A 15 -5.99 -26.89 36.73
CA PRO A 15 -6.19 -26.05 35.56
C PRO A 15 -6.74 -26.90 34.40
N PRO A 16 -7.60 -26.33 33.53
CA PRO A 16 -8.11 -27.05 32.38
C PRO A 16 -6.94 -27.56 31.52
N LEU A 17 -7.08 -28.79 31.06
CA LEU A 17 -6.10 -29.48 30.22
C LEU A 17 -5.69 -28.59 29.03
N SER A 18 -4.39 -28.55 28.76
CA SER A 18 -3.76 -27.84 27.64
C SER A 18 -4.50 -28.04 26.31
N PRO A 19 -4.47 -27.05 25.39
CA PRO A 19 -5.33 -26.99 24.20
C PRO A 19 -4.98 -28.00 23.09
N SER A 20 -4.25 -29.07 23.40
CA SER A 20 -3.72 -30.06 22.46
C SER A 20 -4.76 -30.96 21.78
N LYS A 21 -6.06 -30.67 21.92
CA LYS A 21 -7.16 -31.42 21.27
C LYS A 21 -7.94 -30.61 20.23
N LEU A 22 -7.57 -29.37 19.93
CA LEU A 22 -8.35 -28.54 19.00
C LEU A 22 -8.19 -28.92 17.53
N CYS A 23 -7.07 -29.53 17.15
CA CYS A 23 -6.77 -29.86 15.76
C CYS A 23 -7.22 -31.29 15.43
N LYS A 24 -8.52 -31.46 15.26
CA LYS A 24 -9.03 -32.54 14.41
C LYS A 24 -8.99 -32.03 12.97
N GLU A 25 -8.33 -32.78 12.10
CA GLU A 25 -8.38 -32.59 10.66
C GLU A 25 -9.85 -32.43 10.23
N VAL A 26 -10.18 -31.24 9.70
CA VAL A 26 -11.47 -31.03 9.04
C VAL A 26 -11.34 -31.67 7.67
N ASP A 27 -11.72 -32.95 7.60
CA ASP A 27 -11.98 -33.61 6.32
C ASP A 27 -13.10 -32.85 5.60
N GLU A 28 -12.87 -32.56 4.32
CA GLU A 28 -13.81 -31.95 3.39
C GLU A 28 -15.15 -32.72 3.37
N VAL A 29 -16.15 -32.24 4.12
CA VAL A 29 -17.52 -32.76 4.01
C VAL A 29 -18.53 -31.61 4.02
N ASN A 30 -18.99 -31.27 2.81
CA ASN A 30 -20.30 -30.76 2.43
C ASN A 30 -21.18 -30.16 3.57
N LEU A 31 -21.14 -28.84 3.75
CA LEU A 31 -22.20 -28.11 4.45
C LEU A 31 -23.14 -27.44 3.43
N TYR A 32 -24.00 -28.24 2.80
CA TYR A 32 -25.28 -27.76 2.31
C TYR A 32 -26.39 -28.49 3.08
N ASN A 33 -27.29 -27.68 3.62
CA ASN A 33 -28.55 -28.04 4.27
C ASN A 33 -28.45 -28.57 5.71
N ASN A 34 -28.73 -27.69 6.66
CA ASN A 34 -29.82 -27.98 7.59
C ASN A 34 -30.54 -26.70 8.02
N LYS A 35 -31.85 -26.73 7.74
CA LYS A 35 -32.86 -25.76 8.11
C LYS A 35 -33.38 -26.19 9.48
N PHE A 36 -33.28 -25.36 10.51
CA PHE A 36 -34.06 -25.53 11.73
C PHE A 36 -34.46 -24.17 12.30
N ASP A 37 -35.75 -24.05 12.56
CA ASP A 37 -36.47 -22.81 12.82
C ASP A 37 -36.33 -22.29 14.27
N PHE A 38 -36.25 -20.96 14.37
CA PHE A 38 -36.63 -20.02 15.44
C PHE A 38 -36.88 -20.49 16.88
N TYR A 39 -36.12 -19.89 17.81
CA TYR A 39 -36.67 -19.08 18.91
C TYR A 39 -35.81 -17.81 19.09
N ASN A 40 -36.50 -16.67 19.26
CA ASN A 40 -35.89 -15.35 19.48
C ASN A 40 -35.26 -15.25 20.87
N ASP A 41 -34.03 -14.75 20.94
CA ASP A 41 -33.54 -13.91 22.04
C ASP A 41 -32.37 -13.06 21.52
N GLU A 42 -32.27 -11.83 22.00
CA GLU A 42 -31.42 -10.70 21.55
C GLU A 42 -29.88 -10.98 21.58
N ALA A 43 -29.45 -12.22 21.71
CA ALA A 43 -28.05 -12.66 21.62
C ALA A 43 -27.52 -12.75 20.17
N SER A 44 -28.41 -12.86 19.17
CA SER A 44 -28.00 -13.17 17.79
C SER A 44 -27.41 -12.00 17.00
N GLU A 45 -27.72 -10.75 17.34
CA GLU A 45 -27.11 -9.59 16.65
C GLU A 45 -25.66 -9.39 17.06
N ASN A 46 -25.31 -9.63 18.34
CA ASN A 46 -23.94 -9.55 18.80
C ASN A 46 -23.09 -10.69 18.23
N GLU A 47 -23.56 -11.94 18.24
CA GLU A 47 -22.82 -13.06 17.64
C GLU A 47 -22.64 -12.89 16.13
N ARG A 48 -23.65 -12.37 15.43
CA ARG A 48 -23.55 -12.09 13.99
C ARG A 48 -22.63 -10.92 13.69
N PHE A 49 -22.63 -9.87 14.53
CA PHE A 49 -21.67 -8.77 14.46
C PHE A 49 -20.24 -9.25 14.75
N PHE A 50 -20.02 -10.11 15.74
CA PHE A 50 -18.70 -10.66 16.04
C PHE A 50 -18.19 -11.59 14.94
N GLU A 51 -19.04 -12.45 14.37
CA GLU A 51 -18.70 -13.27 13.21
C GLU A 51 -18.45 -12.41 11.96
N GLU A 52 -19.27 -11.39 11.72
CA GLU A 52 -19.07 -10.47 10.60
C GLU A 52 -17.81 -9.60 10.79
N PHE A 53 -17.50 -9.19 12.02
CA PHE A 53 -16.27 -8.49 12.41
C PHE A 53 -15.02 -9.36 12.23
N LEU A 54 -15.04 -10.60 12.75
CA LEU A 54 -13.93 -11.55 12.62
C LEU A 54 -13.71 -12.00 11.16
N ASN A 55 -14.78 -12.06 10.35
CA ASN A 55 -14.69 -12.42 8.94
C ASN A 55 -14.46 -11.21 8.00
N SER A 56 -14.66 -9.97 8.46
CA SER A 56 -14.41 -8.75 7.69
C SER A 56 -13.02 -8.15 7.92
N GLU A 57 -12.48 -8.29 9.13
CA GLU A 57 -11.07 -8.01 9.40
C GLU A 57 -10.23 -9.22 8.99
N LYS A 58 -9.73 -9.20 7.74
CA LYS A 58 -8.57 -10.04 7.41
C LYS A 58 -7.42 -9.58 8.30
N PHE A 59 -7.21 -10.26 9.43
CA PHE A 59 -6.05 -10.03 10.27
C PHE A 59 -4.79 -10.35 9.47
N ILE A 60 -4.10 -9.30 9.01
CA ILE A 60 -2.81 -9.42 8.33
C ILE A 60 -1.78 -9.63 9.42
N TYR A 61 -1.50 -10.90 9.72
CA TYR A 61 -0.40 -11.27 10.59
C TYR A 61 0.88 -11.37 9.75
N SER A 62 1.97 -10.79 10.24
CA SER A 62 3.30 -11.07 9.71
C SER A 62 3.70 -12.54 9.97
N ASP A 63 4.65 -13.06 9.19
CA ASP A 63 5.13 -14.44 9.37
C ASP A 63 5.67 -14.68 10.80
N ASP A 64 6.30 -13.66 11.40
CA ASP A 64 6.79 -13.71 12.79
C ASP A 64 5.65 -13.78 13.82
N GLU A 65 4.52 -13.12 13.56
CA GLU A 65 3.34 -13.18 14.42
C GLU A 65 2.64 -14.53 14.27
N LEU A 66 2.53 -15.03 13.03
CA LEU A 66 2.01 -16.37 12.78
C LEU A 66 2.84 -17.43 13.49
N MET A 67 4.18 -17.40 13.40
CA MET A 67 5.03 -18.35 14.13
C MET A 67 4.80 -18.32 15.65
N LYS A 68 4.57 -17.13 16.23
CA LYS A 68 4.28 -17.01 17.67
C LYS A 68 2.92 -17.61 18.01
N ILE A 69 1.92 -17.38 17.17
CA ILE A 69 0.57 -17.94 17.35
C ILE A 69 0.60 -19.46 17.15
N GLU A 70 1.28 -19.96 16.10
CA GLU A 70 1.50 -21.39 15.86
C GLU A 70 2.17 -22.07 17.05
N ALA A 71 3.18 -21.44 17.66
CA ALA A 71 3.82 -21.94 18.86
C ALA A 71 2.89 -22.00 20.08
N LEU A 72 1.91 -21.09 20.16
CA LEU A 72 0.91 -21.04 21.23
C LEU A 72 -0.21 -22.06 21.04
N ILE A 73 -0.71 -22.25 19.80
CA ILE A 73 -1.85 -23.12 19.51
C ILE A 73 -1.44 -24.53 19.09
N GLY A 74 -0.16 -24.74 18.76
CA GLY A 74 0.40 -26.04 18.39
C GLY A 74 -0.04 -26.56 17.03
N CYS A 75 -0.57 -25.69 16.16
CA CYS A 75 -1.07 -26.06 14.83
C CYS A 75 -0.57 -25.08 13.77
N PRO A 76 -0.20 -25.57 12.57
CA PRO A 76 0.27 -24.71 11.49
C PRO A 76 -0.88 -23.84 10.97
N ILE A 77 -0.67 -22.53 10.96
CA ILE A 77 -1.59 -21.55 10.40
C ILE A 77 -1.10 -21.24 9.00
N LYS A 78 -1.86 -21.66 7.99
CA LYS A 78 -1.60 -21.19 6.62
C LYS A 78 -1.91 -19.70 6.57
N ASN A 79 -0.91 -18.88 6.28
CA ASN A 79 -1.13 -17.48 5.94
C ASN A 79 -2.02 -17.45 4.69
N GLN A 80 -3.29 -17.09 4.87
CA GLN A 80 -4.25 -16.97 3.76
C GLN A 80 -4.04 -15.67 2.98
N TYR A 81 -3.21 -14.76 3.51
CA TYR A 81 -2.88 -13.52 2.85
C TYR A 81 -1.78 -13.77 1.81
N GLN A 82 -2.20 -13.89 0.55
CA GLN A 82 -1.31 -13.63 -0.57
C GLN A 82 -1.42 -12.14 -0.91
N PRO A 83 -0.33 -11.36 -0.74
CA PRO A 83 -0.37 -9.94 -1.07
C PRO A 83 -0.69 -9.79 -2.56
N SER A 84 -1.59 -8.86 -2.87
CA SER A 84 -1.84 -8.53 -4.27
C SER A 84 -0.59 -7.93 -4.88
N ARG A 85 -0.51 -7.92 -6.23
CA ARG A 85 0.58 -7.22 -6.94
C ARG A 85 0.68 -5.76 -6.49
N GLU A 86 -0.46 -5.11 -6.28
CA GLU A 86 -0.50 -3.74 -5.80
C GLU A 86 0.08 -3.60 -4.38
N ASP A 87 -0.22 -4.53 -3.48
CA ASP A 87 0.34 -4.53 -2.12
C ASP A 87 1.87 -4.69 -2.15
N ILE A 88 2.38 -5.58 -3.01
CA ILE A 88 3.83 -5.78 -3.18
C ILE A 88 4.50 -4.49 -3.66
N LEU A 89 3.92 -3.83 -4.66
CA LEU A 89 4.46 -2.58 -5.19
C LEU A 89 4.36 -1.43 -4.18
N ARG A 90 3.24 -1.32 -3.45
CA ARG A 90 3.08 -0.32 -2.38
C ARG A 90 4.09 -0.54 -1.27
N ASN A 91 4.31 -1.78 -0.84
CA ASN A 91 5.31 -2.10 0.18
C ASN A 91 6.72 -1.73 -0.29
N LYS A 92 7.07 -2.04 -1.56
CA LYS A 92 8.35 -1.64 -2.14
C LYS A 92 8.52 -0.12 -2.22
N TYR A 93 7.47 0.60 -2.59
CA TYR A 93 7.49 2.06 -2.62
C TYR A 93 7.65 2.66 -1.22
N MET A 94 6.92 2.14 -0.23
CA MET A 94 7.04 2.56 1.18
C MET A 94 8.41 2.25 1.77
N ASP A 95 9.01 1.13 1.38
CA ASP A 95 10.39 0.78 1.75
C ASP A 95 11.37 1.85 1.25
N ILE A 96 11.24 2.30 0.00
CA ILE A 96 12.05 3.41 -0.56
C ILE A 96 11.86 4.69 0.25
N LEU A 97 10.62 5.05 0.59
CA LEU A 97 10.34 6.26 1.37
C LEU A 97 10.93 6.20 2.78
N LYS A 98 10.91 5.02 3.42
CA LYS A 98 11.35 4.83 4.81
C LYS A 98 12.85 4.60 4.94
N ASN A 99 13.40 3.72 4.10
CA ASN A 99 14.77 3.22 4.21
C ASN A 99 15.70 3.88 3.18
N GLY A 100 15.16 4.64 2.23
CA GLY A 100 15.92 5.32 1.19
C GLY A 100 16.19 4.43 -0.02
N ILE A 101 17.13 4.86 -0.85
CA ILE A 101 17.49 4.19 -2.11
C ILE A 101 19.00 4.06 -2.22
N GLU A 102 19.44 2.92 -2.75
CA GLU A 102 20.85 2.69 -3.08
C GLU A 102 21.25 3.44 -4.35
N ILE A 103 22.28 4.27 -4.26
CA ILE A 103 22.86 5.00 -5.39
C ILE A 103 24.38 4.78 -5.34
N ASN A 104 24.93 4.16 -6.39
CA ASN A 104 26.35 3.85 -6.51
C ASN A 104 26.94 3.04 -5.33
N GLY A 105 26.16 2.11 -4.76
CA GLY A 105 26.59 1.30 -3.61
C GLY A 105 26.42 1.96 -2.25
N GLU A 106 25.91 3.20 -2.19
CA GLU A 106 25.62 3.91 -0.95
C GLU A 106 24.11 4.06 -0.77
N MET A 107 23.61 3.73 0.42
CA MET A 107 22.23 4.07 0.79
C MET A 107 22.11 5.58 1.02
N LYS A 108 21.25 6.22 0.24
CA LYS A 108 20.86 7.62 0.41
C LYS A 108 19.45 7.67 0.96
N SER A 109 19.18 8.60 1.86
CA SER A 109 17.81 8.81 2.30
C SER A 109 16.93 9.25 1.12
N TYR A 110 15.62 9.04 1.25
CA TYR A 110 14.66 9.46 0.23
C TYR A 110 14.80 10.97 -0.08
N SER A 111 14.87 11.81 0.94
CA SER A 111 14.99 13.25 0.77
C SER A 111 16.30 13.65 0.07
N GLU A 112 17.43 13.07 0.46
CA GLU A 112 18.73 13.32 -0.19
C GLU A 112 18.72 12.95 -1.67
N ALA A 113 18.09 11.82 -2.00
CA ALA A 113 17.96 11.36 -3.37
C ALA A 113 17.12 12.33 -4.21
N VAL A 114 15.97 12.78 -3.70
CA VAL A 114 15.11 13.72 -4.41
C VAL A 114 15.74 15.11 -4.53
N GLU A 115 16.35 15.63 -3.47
CA GLU A 115 17.07 16.92 -3.50
C GLU A 115 18.18 16.92 -4.55
N THR A 116 18.91 15.80 -4.66
CA THR A 116 19.96 15.64 -5.68
C THR A 116 19.38 15.71 -7.09
N LEU A 117 18.23 15.07 -7.32
CA LEU A 117 17.53 15.11 -8.61
C LEU A 117 17.02 16.53 -8.93
N HIS A 118 16.41 17.21 -7.95
CA HIS A 118 15.90 18.58 -8.11
C HIS A 118 17.01 19.59 -8.45
N ARG A 119 18.19 19.44 -7.84
CA ARG A 119 19.33 20.35 -8.08
C ARG A 119 19.74 20.42 -9.55
N VAL A 120 19.62 19.32 -10.29
CA VAL A 120 19.99 19.26 -11.71
C VAL A 120 18.79 19.20 -12.65
N GLY A 121 17.58 19.01 -12.13
CA GLY A 121 16.43 18.66 -12.95
C GLY A 121 15.99 19.74 -13.94
N SER A 122 16.17 21.03 -13.64
CA SER A 122 15.89 22.10 -14.62
C SER A 122 16.78 21.99 -15.87
N THR A 123 17.99 21.46 -15.71
CA THR A 123 18.93 21.24 -16.80
C THR A 123 18.66 19.96 -17.58
N ILE A 124 17.84 19.05 -17.06
CA ILE A 124 17.58 17.74 -17.66
C ILE A 124 16.12 17.62 -18.15
N PHE A 125 15.22 18.45 -17.64
CA PHE A 125 13.81 18.45 -18.02
C PHE A 125 13.62 18.45 -19.55
N ASN A 126 12.87 17.45 -20.03
CA ASN A 126 12.56 17.23 -21.45
C ASN A 126 13.78 17.10 -22.39
N LYS A 127 14.98 16.86 -21.85
CA LYS A 127 16.17 16.62 -22.67
C LYS A 127 16.22 15.19 -23.19
N ARG A 128 16.90 15.03 -24.32
CA ARG A 128 17.22 13.74 -24.90
C ARG A 128 18.55 13.26 -24.32
N THR A 129 18.48 12.35 -23.36
CA THR A 129 19.59 11.59 -22.81
C THR A 129 19.35 10.11 -23.07
N ASP A 130 20.36 9.28 -22.81
CA ASP A 130 20.28 7.83 -23.06
C ASP A 130 19.28 7.12 -22.13
N ASP A 131 19.00 7.70 -20.96
CA ASP A 131 18.06 7.21 -19.96
C ASP A 131 16.66 7.84 -20.07
N ALA A 132 16.42 8.70 -21.07
CA ALA A 132 15.12 9.30 -21.30
C ALA A 132 14.19 8.37 -22.09
N VAL A 133 12.94 8.25 -21.65
CA VAL A 133 11.86 7.53 -22.33
C VAL A 133 10.82 8.52 -22.88
N ILE A 134 10.13 8.11 -23.93
CA ILE A 134 9.08 8.92 -24.57
C ILE A 134 7.74 8.63 -23.88
N LEU A 135 7.12 9.68 -23.36
CA LEU A 135 5.76 9.69 -22.81
C LEU A 135 4.86 10.54 -23.70
N HIS A 136 3.83 9.93 -24.27
CA HIS A 136 2.72 10.64 -24.91
C HIS A 136 1.59 10.80 -23.90
N VAL A 137 1.19 12.05 -23.71
CA VAL A 137 0.14 12.40 -22.75
C VAL A 137 -1.04 12.93 -23.54
N PHE A 138 -2.19 12.30 -23.37
CA PHE A 138 -3.44 12.68 -24.02
C PHE A 138 -4.29 13.51 -23.06
N GLU A 139 -4.96 14.54 -23.58
CA GLU A 139 -5.94 15.29 -22.81
C GLU A 139 -7.32 14.64 -22.92
N SER A 140 -7.96 14.33 -21.79
CA SER A 140 -9.29 13.73 -21.78
C SER A 140 -10.31 14.55 -22.57
N GLY A 141 -11.12 13.84 -23.36
CA GLY A 141 -12.19 14.45 -24.16
C GLY A 141 -11.75 15.11 -25.46
N ASN A 142 -10.47 15.01 -25.84
CA ASN A 142 -10.00 15.37 -27.17
C ASN A 142 -8.86 14.45 -27.64
N ASN A 143 -8.48 14.54 -28.92
CA ASN A 143 -7.40 13.71 -29.50
C ASN A 143 -6.04 14.44 -29.52
N HIS A 144 -5.86 15.51 -28.74
CA HIS A 144 -4.58 16.20 -28.65
C HIS A 144 -3.70 15.48 -27.65
N PHE A 145 -2.45 15.27 -28.05
CA PHE A 145 -1.42 14.76 -27.17
C PHE A 145 -0.19 15.66 -27.20
N GLN A 146 0.58 15.58 -26.13
CA GLN A 146 1.90 16.19 -26.04
C GLN A 146 2.94 15.12 -25.74
N GLU A 147 4.06 15.18 -26.46
CA GLU A 147 5.22 14.33 -26.20
C GLU A 147 6.13 14.94 -25.14
N PHE A 148 6.53 14.12 -24.16
CA PHE A 148 7.52 14.45 -23.15
C PHE A 148 8.66 13.43 -23.16
N ARG A 149 9.89 13.91 -23.05
CA ARG A 149 11.06 13.08 -22.75
C ARG A 149 11.26 13.07 -21.25
N ILE A 150 10.96 11.94 -20.63
CA ILE A 150 10.94 11.78 -19.18
C ILE A 150 12.00 10.78 -18.73
N HIS A 151 12.40 10.88 -17.48
CA HIS A 151 13.45 10.07 -16.88
C HIS A 151 12.77 9.29 -15.74
N PRO A 152 12.57 7.97 -15.87
CA PRO A 152 11.76 7.19 -14.94
C PRO A 152 12.12 7.43 -13.47
N LYS A 153 13.41 7.55 -13.17
CA LYS A 153 13.92 7.81 -11.81
C LYS A 153 13.33 9.07 -11.16
N TYR A 154 13.13 10.15 -11.91
CA TYR A 154 12.53 11.38 -11.39
C TYR A 154 11.08 11.16 -10.96
N LEU A 155 10.32 10.44 -11.78
CA LEU A 155 8.88 10.26 -11.58
C LEU A 155 8.60 9.14 -10.57
N SER A 156 9.25 7.99 -10.71
CA SER A 156 9.08 6.83 -9.83
C SER A 156 9.42 7.09 -8.37
N LEU A 157 10.34 8.01 -8.07
CA LEU A 157 10.65 8.32 -6.68
C LEU A 157 9.55 9.16 -6.03
N GLN A 158 8.81 9.95 -6.79
CA GLN A 158 7.93 10.98 -6.26
C GLN A 158 6.44 10.70 -6.51
N SER A 159 6.11 9.65 -7.26
CA SER A 159 4.75 9.27 -7.64
C SER A 159 4.63 7.75 -7.62
N PHE A 160 3.70 7.23 -6.81
CA PHE A 160 3.43 5.80 -6.79
C PHE A 160 2.85 5.30 -8.12
N THR A 161 2.00 6.10 -8.76
CA THR A 161 1.43 5.77 -10.08
C THR A 161 2.51 5.55 -11.13
N PHE A 162 3.52 6.44 -11.18
CA PHE A 162 4.66 6.26 -12.07
C PHE A 162 5.58 5.13 -11.62
N PHE A 163 5.83 4.97 -10.32
CA PHE A 163 6.59 3.84 -9.78
C PHE A 163 6.02 2.51 -10.28
N ARG A 164 4.72 2.29 -10.09
CA ARG A 164 4.00 1.10 -10.56
C ARG A 164 4.15 0.92 -12.07
N LEU A 165 3.90 1.97 -12.84
CA LEU A 165 3.99 1.94 -14.31
C LEU A 165 5.37 1.47 -14.79
N PHE A 166 6.44 2.02 -14.23
CA PHE A 166 7.80 1.68 -14.67
C PHE A 166 8.25 0.30 -14.21
N GLU A 167 7.80 -0.17 -13.03
CA GLU A 167 8.03 -1.54 -12.60
C GLU A 167 7.30 -2.55 -13.50
N GLU A 168 6.05 -2.26 -13.90
CA GLU A 168 5.31 -3.07 -14.87
C GLU A 168 5.99 -3.12 -16.24
N ILE A 169 6.46 -2.00 -16.75
CA ILE A 169 7.19 -1.93 -18.02
C ILE A 169 8.46 -2.80 -17.95
N LYS A 170 9.21 -2.67 -16.86
CA LYS A 170 10.46 -3.40 -16.64
C LYS A 170 10.25 -4.90 -16.55
N GLU A 171 9.31 -5.34 -15.72
CA GLU A 171 9.03 -6.78 -15.50
C GLU A 171 8.53 -7.48 -16.77
N ASN A 172 7.69 -6.79 -17.54
CA ASN A 172 7.10 -7.35 -18.75
C ASN A 172 7.98 -7.13 -20.00
N ASN A 173 9.16 -6.51 -19.86
CA ASN A 173 10.04 -6.12 -20.97
C ASN A 173 9.29 -5.34 -22.07
N ILE A 174 8.36 -4.46 -21.68
CA ILE A 174 7.58 -3.66 -22.61
C ILE A 174 8.49 -2.56 -23.15
N GLY A 175 8.70 -2.57 -24.47
CA GLY A 175 9.39 -1.49 -25.18
C GLY A 175 8.40 -0.58 -25.91
N GLY A 176 8.79 0.66 -26.16
CA GLY A 176 8.04 1.59 -26.99
C GLY A 176 7.71 2.92 -26.33
N ILE A 177 6.68 3.57 -26.86
CA ILE A 177 6.15 4.84 -26.36
C ILE A 177 5.18 4.53 -25.23
N ILE A 178 5.32 5.26 -24.13
CA ILE A 178 4.40 5.16 -22.99
C ILE A 178 3.26 6.13 -23.24
N GLU A 179 2.03 5.71 -23.04
CA GLU A 179 0.84 6.52 -23.24
C GLU A 179 0.06 6.65 -21.93
N ILE A 180 -0.32 7.87 -21.57
CA ILE A 180 -1.21 8.13 -20.43
C ILE A 180 -2.27 9.17 -20.82
N GLU A 181 -3.39 9.15 -20.12
CA GLU A 181 -4.46 10.15 -20.27
C GLU A 181 -4.53 11.01 -19.01
N VAL A 182 -4.71 12.32 -19.19
CA VAL A 182 -4.80 13.29 -18.08
C VAL A 182 -5.91 14.30 -18.34
N SER A 183 -6.42 14.92 -17.27
CA SER A 183 -7.48 15.93 -17.34
C SER A 183 -7.05 17.24 -18.02
N SER A 184 -5.76 17.60 -17.93
CA SER A 184 -5.22 18.77 -18.63
C SER A 184 -3.71 18.68 -18.90
N LEU A 185 -3.31 18.91 -20.16
CA LEU A 185 -1.90 18.92 -20.57
C LEU A 185 -1.11 20.06 -19.94
N LYS A 186 -1.73 21.23 -19.84
CA LYS A 186 -1.09 22.42 -19.24
C LYS A 186 -0.76 22.19 -17.77
N ILE A 187 -1.66 21.54 -17.04
CA ILE A 187 -1.47 21.22 -15.62
C ILE A 187 -0.44 20.11 -15.48
N PHE A 188 -0.57 19.04 -16.27
CA PHE A 188 0.40 17.95 -16.29
C PHE A 188 1.83 18.45 -16.55
N SER A 189 2.04 19.31 -17.54
CA SER A 189 3.35 19.89 -17.82
C SER A 189 3.92 20.67 -16.63
N SER A 190 3.06 21.31 -15.82
CA SER A 190 3.48 22.07 -14.64
C SER A 190 3.83 21.10 -13.49
N VAL A 191 3.04 20.04 -13.28
CA VAL A 191 3.34 18.97 -12.32
C VAL A 191 4.64 18.26 -12.69
N LEU A 192 4.84 17.93 -13.97
CA LEU A 192 6.05 17.29 -14.43
C LEU A 192 7.27 18.17 -14.20
N TYR A 193 7.18 19.48 -14.49
CA TYR A 193 8.26 20.41 -14.21
C TYR A 193 8.57 20.50 -12.70
N TYR A 194 7.55 20.46 -11.84
CA TYR A 194 7.72 20.37 -10.39
C TYR A 194 8.46 19.10 -9.98
N LEU A 195 8.08 17.93 -10.49
CA LEU A 195 8.78 16.67 -10.19
C LEU A 195 10.27 16.74 -10.57
N TYR A 196 10.62 17.49 -11.61
CA TYR A 196 12.02 17.70 -11.98
C TYR A 196 12.76 18.66 -11.08
N THR A 197 12.12 19.75 -10.63
CA THR A 197 12.85 20.90 -10.09
C THR A 197 12.59 21.17 -8.62
N GLY A 198 11.53 20.61 -8.04
CA GLY A 198 11.03 20.96 -6.71
C GLY A 198 10.46 22.38 -6.61
N ILE A 199 10.41 23.14 -7.71
CA ILE A 199 9.98 24.54 -7.71
C ILE A 199 8.46 24.59 -7.57
N LYS A 200 8.00 25.02 -6.39
CA LYS A 200 6.57 25.16 -6.08
C LYS A 200 5.95 26.46 -6.59
N THR A 201 6.73 27.43 -7.08
CA THR A 201 6.22 28.75 -7.47
C THR A 201 5.22 28.67 -8.61
N GLU A 202 5.47 27.86 -9.63
CA GLU A 202 4.51 27.70 -10.73
C GLU A 202 3.18 27.07 -10.27
N ILE A 203 3.23 26.21 -9.24
CA ILE A 203 2.05 25.60 -8.62
C ILE A 203 1.25 26.68 -7.88
N PHE A 204 1.92 27.43 -7.00
CA PHE A 204 1.27 28.41 -6.12
C PHE A 204 0.85 29.70 -6.84
N GLU A 205 1.55 30.12 -7.89
CA GLU A 205 1.17 31.31 -8.66
C GLU A 205 -0.05 31.04 -9.54
N ARG A 206 -0.15 29.82 -10.12
CA ARG A 206 -1.31 29.43 -10.93
C ARG A 206 -2.57 29.16 -10.10
N SER A 207 -2.40 28.66 -8.87
CA SER A 207 -3.51 28.45 -7.94
C SER A 207 -4.07 29.76 -7.36
N LYS A 208 -3.22 30.75 -7.10
CA LYS A 208 -3.66 32.09 -6.63
C LYS A 208 -4.52 32.84 -7.65
N SER A 209 -4.42 32.49 -8.92
CA SER A 209 -5.06 33.22 -10.00
C SER A 209 -6.49 32.72 -10.32
N ASN A 210 -6.85 31.50 -9.91
CA ASN A 210 -8.16 30.89 -10.16
C ASN A 210 -8.35 29.60 -9.33
N GLU A 211 -9.42 29.52 -8.53
CA GLU A 211 -9.78 28.33 -7.74
C GLU A 211 -9.95 27.07 -8.60
N PHE A 212 -10.49 27.21 -9.82
CA PHE A 212 -10.62 26.09 -10.77
C PHE A 212 -9.25 25.50 -11.14
N ASN A 213 -8.22 26.33 -11.30
CA ASN A 213 -6.88 25.85 -11.63
C ASN A 213 -6.23 25.12 -10.45
N TYR A 214 -6.52 25.55 -9.22
CA TYR A 214 -6.04 24.87 -8.03
C TYR A 214 -6.65 23.48 -7.89
N ASN A 215 -7.97 23.36 -8.04
CA ASN A 215 -8.66 22.07 -7.92
C ASN A 215 -8.15 21.06 -8.95
N ASN A 216 -8.06 21.46 -10.23
CA ASN A 216 -7.53 20.58 -11.27
C ASN A 216 -6.05 20.19 -11.01
N PHE A 217 -5.28 21.06 -10.36
CA PHE A 217 -3.91 20.75 -9.96
C PHE A 217 -3.86 19.71 -8.85
N MET A 218 -4.67 19.89 -7.79
CA MET A 218 -4.77 18.93 -6.69
C MET A 218 -5.28 17.58 -7.18
N GLU A 219 -6.28 17.57 -8.06
CA GLU A 219 -6.77 16.35 -8.72
C GLU A 219 -5.64 15.64 -9.47
N MET A 220 -4.79 16.37 -10.20
CA MET A 220 -3.63 15.78 -10.89
C MET A 220 -2.62 15.17 -9.91
N LEU A 221 -2.34 15.85 -8.79
CA LEU A 221 -1.43 15.31 -7.77
C LEU A 221 -2.00 14.03 -7.14
N THR A 222 -3.31 14.02 -6.84
CA THR A 222 -4.00 12.85 -6.30
C THR A 222 -4.02 11.71 -7.31
N TYR A 223 -4.34 12.00 -8.58
CA TYR A 223 -4.35 11.01 -9.66
C TYR A 223 -2.98 10.36 -9.86
N LEU A 224 -1.90 11.14 -9.76
CA LEU A 224 -0.53 10.65 -9.87
C LEU A 224 0.02 10.14 -8.53
N GLU A 225 -0.77 10.13 -7.45
CA GLU A 225 -0.36 9.72 -6.11
C GLU A 225 0.96 10.39 -5.66
N ILE A 226 1.08 11.70 -5.90
CA ILE A 226 2.22 12.52 -5.48
C ILE A 226 1.98 13.03 -4.07
N ASN A 227 2.83 12.62 -3.12
CA ASN A 227 2.72 13.07 -1.74
C ASN A 227 3.44 14.41 -1.54
N MET A 228 2.68 15.51 -1.48
CA MET A 228 3.23 16.86 -1.22
C MET A 228 3.67 17.08 0.23
N GLU A 229 3.22 16.27 1.20
CA GLU A 229 3.58 16.42 2.62
C GLU A 229 5.03 16.02 2.91
N LEU A 230 5.63 15.24 2.01
CA LEU A 230 7.03 14.84 2.08
C LEU A 230 7.99 15.96 1.60
N PHE A 231 7.48 17.17 1.29
CA PHE A 231 8.22 18.26 0.64
C PHE A 231 7.99 19.66 1.25
#